data_AF-A0A7V9TYL3-F1
#
_entry.id   AF-A0A7V9TYL3-F1
#
_cell.length_a   1.000
_cell.length_b   1.000
_cell.length_c   1.000
_cell.angle_alpha   90.00
_cell.angle_beta   90.00
_cell.angle_gamma   90.00
#
_symmetry.space_group_name_H-M   'P 1'
#
loop_
_entity.id
_entity.type
_entity.pdbx_description
1 polymer ?
#
loop_
_entity_poly.entity_id
_entity_poly.type
_entity_poly.pdbx_seq_one_letter_code
_entity_poly.pdbx_strand_id
1 'polypeptide(L)' 'EAQARADRAKDYLVNTRGIDAGRIVTMDGGCRSDLSVELWIVPTGATAPAASTDNIISPCPECKQKATPRRRRGRRGDE' A
#
# COMPACT_ATOMS: atom_id res chain seq x y z
N GLU A 1 -1.38 -9.87 0.70
CA GLU A 1 -0.53 -9.30 -0.39
C GLU A 1 -0.81 -7.81 -0.61
N ALA A 2 -2.08 -7.38 -0.57
CA ALA A 2 -2.51 -5.99 -0.68
C ALA A 2 -1.84 -5.05 0.34
N GLN A 3 -1.94 -5.34 1.64
CA GLN A 3 -1.31 -4.49 2.68
C GLN A 3 0.19 -4.28 2.46
N ALA A 4 0.94 -5.34 2.12
CA ALA A 4 2.38 -5.22 1.85
C ALA A 4 2.71 -4.35 0.62
N ARG A 5 1.79 -4.20 -0.33
CA ARG A 5 1.93 -3.24 -1.44
C ARG A 5 1.59 -1.83 -1.01
N ALA A 6 0.53 -1.65 -0.22
CA ALA A 6 0.19 -0.36 0.38
C ALA A 6 1.34 0.17 1.24
N ASP A 7 1.96 -0.69 2.06
CA ASP A 7 3.11 -0.34 2.90
C ASP A 7 4.31 0.09 2.06
N ARG A 8 4.60 -0.62 0.95
CA ARG A 8 5.68 -0.23 0.02
C ARG A 8 5.40 1.11 -0.68
N ALA A 9 4.16 1.34 -1.09
CA ALA A 9 3.77 2.62 -1.69
C ALA A 9 3.91 3.77 -0.68
N LYS A 10 3.47 3.55 0.57
CA LYS A 10 3.64 4.52 1.66
C LYS A 10 5.12 4.77 1.97
N ASP A 11 5.95 3.72 2.07
CA ASP A 11 7.40 3.81 2.29
C ASP A 11 8.06 4.68 1.20
N TYR A 12 7.68 4.49 -0.07
CA TYR A 12 8.19 5.31 -1.17
C TYR A 12 7.79 6.79 -1.03
N LEU A 13 6.50 7.07 -0.77
CA LEU A 13 6.01 8.46 -0.65
C LEU A 13 6.63 9.19 0.55
N VAL A 14 6.86 8.49 1.66
CA VAL A 14 7.48 9.07 2.85
C VAL A 14 8.99 9.21 2.67
N ASN A 15 9.69 8.10 2.44
CA ASN A 15 11.14 8.05 2.55
C ASN A 15 11.85 8.49 1.26
N THR A 16 11.19 8.45 0.11
CA THR A 16 11.77 8.90 -1.17
C THR A 16 11.22 10.24 -1.61
N ARG A 17 9.94 10.53 -1.38
CA ARG A 17 9.30 11.80 -1.81
C ARG A 17 9.15 12.84 -0.69
N GLY A 18 9.46 12.49 0.56
CA GLY A 18 9.44 13.43 1.68
C GLY A 18 8.04 13.87 2.12
N ILE A 19 7.00 13.10 1.80
CA ILE A 19 5.64 13.39 2.25
C ILE A 19 5.50 12.95 3.71
N ASP A 20 4.94 13.82 4.55
CA ASP A 20 4.64 13.48 5.94
C ASP A 20 3.76 12.22 6.03
N ALA A 21 4.21 11.23 6.82
CA ALA A 21 3.53 9.95 6.97
C ALA A 21 2.11 10.06 7.56
N GLY A 22 1.83 11.10 8.35
CA GLY A 22 0.53 11.45 8.89
C GLY A 22 -0.46 11.97 7.84
N ARG A 23 0.02 12.39 6.66
CA ARG A 23 -0.83 12.77 5.51
C ARG A 23 -1.27 11.58 4.66
N ILE A 24 -0.77 10.38 4.92
CA ILE A 24 -1.01 9.19 4.09
C ILE A 24 -1.76 8.12 4.88
N VAL A 25 -2.98 7.83 4.44
CA VAL A 25 -3.81 6.73 4.93
C VAL A 25 -3.79 5.59 3.92
N THR A 26 -3.62 4.36 4.39
CA THR A 26 -3.72 3.14 3.57
C THR A 26 -5.04 2.44 3.86
N MET A 27 -5.75 2.00 2.82
CA MET A 27 -7.01 1.28 2.93
C MET A 27 -6.91 -0.03 2.14
N ASP A 28 -7.52 -1.10 2.65
CA ASP A 28 -7.66 -2.35 1.90
C ASP A 28 -8.88 -2.24 0.96
N GLY A 29 -8.65 -2.44 -0.34
CA GLY A 29 -9.68 -2.38 -1.37
C GLY A 29 -10.48 -3.68 -1.55
N GLY A 30 -10.14 -4.73 -0.78
CA GLY A 30 -10.70 -6.05 -0.97
C GLY A 30 -9.97 -6.85 -2.05
N CYS A 31 -10.54 -7.99 -2.40
CA CYS A 31 -9.94 -8.93 -3.33
C CYS A 31 -10.55 -8.76 -4.72
N ARG A 32 -9.71 -8.59 -5.76
CA ARG A 32 -10.12 -8.44 -7.16
C ARG A 32 -9.29 -9.40 -8.04
N SER A 33 -9.70 -9.59 -9.29
CA SER A 33 -8.94 -10.40 -10.27
C SER A 33 -7.51 -9.89 -10.44
N ASP A 34 -7.40 -8.56 -10.51
CA ASP A 34 -6.15 -7.85 -10.72
C ASP A 34 -5.73 -7.11 -9.46
N LEU A 35 -4.44 -7.22 -9.17
CA LEU A 35 -3.85 -6.55 -8.03
C LEU A 35 -3.47 -5.12 -8.38
N SER A 36 -4.28 -4.16 -7.94
CA SER A 36 -4.05 -2.73 -8.15
C SER A 36 -3.65 -2.00 -6.86
N VAL A 37 -3.02 -0.84 -7.03
CA VAL A 37 -2.86 0.17 -5.98
C VAL A 37 -3.38 1.48 -6.56
N GLU A 38 -4.32 2.09 -5.89
CA GLU A 38 -4.92 3.36 -6.28
C GLU A 38 -4.42 4.45 -5.31
N LEU A 39 -4.02 5.60 -5.85
CA LEU A 39 -3.58 6.76 -5.07
C LEU A 39 -4.56 7.91 -5.30
N TRP A 40 -5.14 8.39 -4.21
CA TRP A 40 -6.09 9.50 -4.20
C TRP A 40 -5.50 10.72 -3.52
N ILE A 41 -5.70 11.90 -4.12
CA ILE A 41 -5.38 13.18 -3.50
C ILE A 41 -6.70 13.75 -2.96
N VAL A 42 -6.77 13.92 -1.64
CA VAL A 42 -7.98 14.39 -0.95
C VAL A 42 -7.68 15.75 -0.31
N PRO A 43 -8.45 16.81 -0.63
CA PRO A 43 -8.33 18.10 0.06
C PRO A 43 -8.60 17.99 1.56
N THR A 44 -7.97 18.84 2.36
CA THR A 44 -8.21 18.89 3.80
C THR A 44 -9.69 19.16 4.10
N GLY A 45 -10.30 18.34 4.95
CA GLY A 45 -11.72 18.47 5.33
C GLY A 45 -12.71 17.84 4.35
N ALA A 46 -12.26 17.35 3.18
CA ALA A 46 -13.11 16.56 2.30
C ALA A 46 -13.24 15.10 2.79
N THR A 47 -14.34 14.46 2.42
CA THR A 47 -14.56 13.03 2.70
C THR A 47 -13.56 12.19 1.92
N ALA A 48 -12.89 11.26 2.61
CA ALA A 48 -12.01 10.30 1.96
C ALA A 48 -12.79 9.42 0.97
N PRO A 49 -12.19 9.01 -0.15
CA PRO A 49 -12.82 8.08 -1.07
C PRO A 49 -13.05 6.74 -0.38
N ALA A 50 -14.19 6.11 -0.66
CA ALA A 50 -14.40 4.72 -0.31
C ALA A 50 -13.58 3.82 -1.24
N ALA A 51 -13.13 2.67 -0.74
CA ALA A 51 -12.63 1.63 -1.61
C ALA A 51 -13.72 1.26 -2.64
N SER A 52 -13.36 1.23 -3.93
CA SER A 52 -14.32 0.81 -4.96
C SER A 52 -14.75 -0.64 -4.71
N THR A 53 -16.03 -0.91 -4.89
CA THR A 53 -16.61 -2.26 -4.74
C THR A 53 -16.68 -3.02 -6.06
N ASP A 54 -16.14 -2.44 -7.13
CA ASP A 54 -16.23 -3.02 -8.47
C ASP A 54 -15.38 -4.29 -8.55
N ASN A 55 -15.98 -5.37 -9.06
CA ASN A 55 -15.33 -6.65 -9.30
C ASN A 55 -14.67 -7.29 -8.05
N ILE A 56 -15.24 -7.04 -6.86
CA ILE A 56 -14.82 -7.75 -5.65
C ILE A 56 -15.12 -9.24 -5.81
N ILE A 57 -14.10 -10.07 -5.60
CA ILE A 57 -14.17 -11.52 -5.56
C ILE A 57 -14.25 -11.96 -4.09
N SER A 58 -15.31 -12.67 -3.73
CA SER A 58 -15.48 -13.26 -2.41
C SER A 58 -15.98 -14.72 -2.54
N PRO A 59 -15.33 -15.71 -1.90
CA PRO A 59 -14.15 -15.58 -1.04
C PRO A 59 -12.89 -15.23 -1.83
N CYS A 60 -11.96 -14.51 -1.19
CA CYS A 60 -10.69 -14.19 -1.83
C CYS A 60 -9.92 -15.50 -2.09
N PRO A 61 -9.56 -15.82 -3.34
CA PRO A 61 -8.75 -17.00 -3.64
C PRO A 61 -7.43 -16.94 -2.85
N GLU A 62 -6.85 -18.10 -2.57
CA GLU A 62 -5.63 -18.19 -1.76
C GLU A 62 -4.56 -17.21 -2.27
N CYS A 63 -4.38 -16.12 -1.53
CA CYS A 63 -3.31 -15.17 -1.81
C CYS A 63 -1.99 -15.92 -1.70
N LYS A 64 -1.21 -15.96 -2.78
CA LYS A 64 0.09 -16.65 -2.80
C LYS A 64 0.90 -16.26 -1.57
N GLN A 65 1.29 -17.25 -0.78
CA GLN A 65 1.91 -17.06 0.53
C GLN A 65 3.14 -16.14 0.44
N LYS A 66 3.30 -15.27 1.45
CA LYS A 66 4.31 -14.21 1.50
C LYS A 66 5.71 -14.79 1.31
N ALA A 67 6.45 -14.26 0.34
CA ALA A 67 7.90 -14.44 0.31
C ALA A 67 8.50 -13.86 1.61
N THR A 68 9.36 -14.62 2.25
CA THR A 68 10.06 -14.26 3.50
C THR A 68 10.72 -12.88 3.33
N PRO A 69 10.59 -11.96 4.30
CA PRO A 69 11.20 -10.65 4.19
C PRO A 69 12.71 -10.80 3.98
N ARG A 70 13.20 -10.38 2.81
CA ARG A 70 14.65 -10.26 2.58
C ARG A 70 15.15 -9.23 3.57
N ARG A 71 15.98 -9.67 4.54
CA ARG A 71 16.72 -8.80 5.45
C ARG A 71 17.33 -7.67 4.61
N ARG A 72 16.99 -6.41 4.90
CA ARG A 72 17.69 -5.24 4.34
C ARG A 72 19.16 -5.45 4.69
N ARG A 73 19.98 -5.84 3.70
CA ARG A 73 21.43 -5.96 3.86
C ARG A 73 21.89 -4.55 4.21
N GLY A 74 22.36 -4.39 5.45
CA GLY A 74 22.66 -3.09 6.03
C GLY A 74 23.47 -2.24 5.07
N ARG A 75 23.05 -0.97 4.93
CA ARG A 75 23.87 0.09 4.36
C ARG A 75 25.13 0.15 5.23
N ARG A 76 26.21 -0.46 4.74
CA ARG A 76 27.53 -0.42 5.34
C ARG A 76 27.95 1.05 5.30
N GLY A 77 27.98 1.70 6.46
CA GLY A 77 28.76 2.92 6.63
C GLY A 77 30.23 2.61 6.39
N ASP A 78 30.93 3.50 5.71
CA ASP A 78 31.85 4.46 6.32
C ASP A 78 32.50 5.36 5.24
N GLU A 79 32.84 6.57 5.68
CA GLU A 79 33.52 7.71 5.02
C GLU A 79 32.71 8.68 4.12
#